data_AF-A0A9W4CIF6-F1
#
_entry.id   AF-A0A9W4CIF6-F1
#
_cell.length_a   1.000
_cell.length_b   1.000
_cell.length_c   1.000
_cell.angle_alpha   90.00
_cell.angle_beta   90.00
_cell.angle_gamma   90.00
#
_symmetry.space_group_name_H-M   'P 1'
#
loop_
_entity.id
_entity.type
_entity.pdbx_description
1 polymer ?
#
loop_
_entity_poly.entity_id
_entity_poly.type
_entity_poly.pdbx_seq_one_letter_code
_entity_poly.pdbx_strand_id
1 'polypeptide(L)'
;MTDLINDSLDNLPREVRVNQLRNLIETLHIADEIATKGYLISSSELADLMDINASAVTSRGDNWAWRNWEVSRVRREGNQILWQLERVD
;
A
#
# COMPACT_ATOMS: atom_id res chain seq x y z
N MET A 1 3.45 23.70 3.38
CA MET A 1 4.27 23.13 2.28
C MET A 1 3.61 21.83 1.83
N THR A 2 2.34 21.90 1.47
CA THR A 2 1.47 20.76 1.14
C THR A 2 0.58 21.11 -0.06
N ASP A 3 0.36 22.41 -0.33
CA ASP A 3 -0.43 22.91 -1.46
C ASP A 3 0.27 22.82 -2.83
N LEU A 4 1.61 22.78 -2.88
CA LEU A 4 2.35 22.76 -4.15
C LEU A 4 2.25 21.42 -4.91
N ILE A 5 1.99 20.31 -4.21
CA ILE A 5 1.85 18.99 -4.84
C ILE A 5 0.49 18.90 -5.54
N ASN A 6 -0.52 19.60 -5.03
CA ASN A 6 -1.89 19.50 -5.55
C ASN A 6 -2.08 20.29 -6.86
N ASP A 7 -1.50 21.49 -6.97
CA ASP A 7 -1.50 22.29 -8.22
C ASP A 7 -0.78 21.60 -9.39
N SER A 8 0.18 20.71 -9.08
CA SER A 8 0.98 20.01 -10.08
C SER A 8 0.23 18.87 -10.77
N LEU A 9 -0.79 18.30 -10.12
CA LEU A 9 -1.56 17.18 -10.67
C LEU A 9 -2.67 17.65 -11.63
N ASP A 10 -3.28 18.80 -11.37
CA ASP A 10 -4.36 19.34 -12.22
C ASP A 10 -3.87 19.85 -13.58
N ASN A 11 -2.59 20.24 -13.68
CA ASN A 11 -1.95 20.63 -14.93
C ASN A 11 -1.39 19.44 -15.75
N LEU A 12 -1.54 18.20 -15.27
CA LEU A 12 -1.10 17.05 -16.05
C LEU A 12 -2.02 16.80 -17.25
N PRO A 13 -1.45 16.44 -18.41
CA PRO A 13 -2.23 15.96 -19.54
C PRO A 13 -3.20 14.87 -19.10
N ARG A 14 -4.42 14.89 -19.65
CA ARG A 14 -5.47 13.94 -19.29
C ARG A 14 -4.99 12.48 -19.37
N GLU A 15 -4.17 12.15 -20.36
CA GLU A 15 -3.61 10.81 -20.55
C GLU A 15 -2.74 10.37 -19.37
N VAL A 16 -1.92 11.27 -18.82
CA VAL A 16 -1.08 10.99 -17.65
C VAL A 16 -1.94 10.73 -16.42
N ARG A 17 -2.96 11.58 -16.18
CA ARG A 17 -3.89 11.39 -15.06
C ARG A 17 -4.66 10.07 -15.16
N VAL A 18 -5.12 9.70 -16.36
CA VAL A 18 -5.81 8.42 -16.57
C VAL A 18 -4.88 7.24 -16.32
N ASN A 19 -3.61 7.33 -16.74
CA ASN A 19 -2.63 6.27 -16.46
C ASN A 19 -2.32 6.14 -14.96
N GLN A 20 -2.21 7.24 -14.22
CA GLN A 20 -2.06 7.18 -12.76
C GLN A 20 -3.24 6.49 -12.08
N LEU A 21 -4.47 6.75 -12.54
CA LEU A 21 -5.66 6.07 -12.04
C LEU A 21 -5.64 4.57 -12.37
N ARG A 22 -5.18 4.18 -13.56
CA ARG A 22 -5.03 2.75 -13.92
C ARG A 22 -4.05 2.06 -12.99
N ASN A 23 -2.88 2.65 -12.77
CA ASN A 23 -1.87 2.12 -11.85
C ASN A 23 -2.43 2.01 -10.43
N LEU A 24 -3.19 3.01 -9.97
CA LEU A 24 -3.86 2.96 -8.67
C LEU A 24 -4.85 1.79 -8.59
N ILE A 25 -5.70 1.60 -9.60
CA ILE A 25 -6.64 0.49 -9.62
C ILE A 25 -5.91 -0.86 -9.62
N GLU A 26 -4.81 -0.99 -10.36
CA GLU A 26 -3.97 -2.20 -10.33
C GLU A 26 -3.40 -2.48 -8.94
N THR A 27 -2.87 -1.46 -8.26
CA THR A 27 -2.43 -1.59 -6.85
C THR A 27 -3.56 -2.07 -5.95
N LEU A 28 -4.76 -1.52 -6.10
CA LEU A 28 -5.92 -1.93 -5.29
C LEU A 28 -6.35 -3.37 -5.59
N HIS A 29 -6.28 -3.82 -6.84
CA HIS A 29 -6.56 -5.21 -7.19
C HIS A 29 -5.53 -6.18 -6.59
N ILE A 30 -4.24 -5.83 -6.63
CA ILE A 30 -3.18 -6.64 -6.01
C ILE A 30 -3.41 -6.76 -4.50
N ALA A 31 -3.73 -5.65 -3.83
CA ALA A 31 -4.06 -5.66 -2.40
C ALA A 31 -5.29 -6.53 -2.09
N ASP A 32 -6.31 -6.47 -2.93
CA ASP A 32 -7.52 -7.28 -2.77
C ASP A 32 -7.25 -8.78 -2.97
N GLU A 33 -6.41 -9.14 -3.94
CA GLU A 33 -6.00 -10.52 -4.17
C GLU A 33 -5.18 -11.07 -2.98
N ILE A 34 -4.19 -10.30 -2.49
CA ILE A 34 -3.40 -10.66 -1.31
C ILE A 34 -4.31 -10.90 -0.11
N ALA A 35 -5.25 -9.99 0.14
CA ALA A 35 -6.17 -10.11 1.27
C ALA A 35 -7.12 -11.30 1.11
N THR A 36 -7.74 -11.45 -0.07
CA THR A 36 -8.70 -12.53 -0.35
C THR A 36 -8.08 -13.92 -0.26
N LYS A 37 -6.81 -14.05 -0.66
CA LYS A 37 -6.07 -15.32 -0.58
C LYS A 37 -5.38 -15.54 0.76
N GLY A 38 -5.33 -14.53 1.63
CA GLY A 38 -4.62 -14.59 2.90
C GLY A 38 -3.11 -14.75 2.73
N TYR A 39 -2.54 -14.17 1.66
CA TYR A 39 -1.10 -14.22 1.45
C TYR A 39 -0.36 -13.38 2.49
N LEU A 40 0.77 -13.91 2.96
CA LEU A 40 1.70 -13.15 3.79
C LEU A 40 2.72 -12.48 2.87
N ILE A 41 2.94 -11.18 3.07
CA ILE A 41 3.92 -10.40 2.33
C ILE A 41 4.94 -9.78 3.27
N SER A 42 6.17 -9.61 2.81
CA SER A 42 7.24 -8.98 3.58
C SER A 42 7.05 -7.47 3.72
N SER A 43 7.74 -6.86 4.69
CA SER A 43 7.76 -5.38 4.84
C SER A 43 8.16 -4.65 3.56
N SER A 44 9.04 -5.24 2.73
CA SER A 44 9.48 -4.61 1.47
C SER A 44 8.38 -4.67 0.41
N GLU A 45 7.76 -5.83 0.21
CA GLU A 45 6.66 -5.98 -0.75
C GLU A 45 5.44 -5.14 -0.37
N LEU A 46 5.13 -5.04 0.93
CA LEU A 46 4.10 -4.15 1.44
C LEU A 46 4.46 -2.68 1.19
N ALA A 47 5.73 -2.31 1.35
CA ALA A 47 6.19 -0.95 1.08
C ALA A 47 6.08 -0.59 -0.41
N ASP A 48 6.45 -1.52 -1.30
CA ASP A 48 6.29 -1.38 -2.75
C ASP A 48 4.80 -1.24 -3.13
N LEU A 49 3.93 -2.04 -2.52
CA LEU A 49 2.47 -1.96 -2.73
C LEU A 49 1.89 -0.62 -2.28
N MET A 50 2.42 -0.05 -1.19
CA MET A 50 1.95 1.21 -0.61
C MET A 50 2.62 2.45 -1.19
N ASP A 51 3.65 2.29 -2.03
CA ASP A 51 4.54 3.36 -2.51
C ASP A 51 5.16 4.16 -1.34
N ILE A 52 5.72 3.46 -0.35
CA ILE A 52 6.43 4.05 0.80
C ILE A 52 7.76 3.34 1.07
N ASN A 53 8.54 3.85 2.03
CA ASN A 53 9.74 3.17 2.50
C ASN A 53 9.41 2.01 3.45
N ALA A 54 10.14 0.90 3.36
CA ALA A 54 9.96 -0.25 4.26
C ALA A 54 10.13 0.08 5.75
N SER A 55 10.95 1.08 6.08
CA SER A 55 11.08 1.60 7.46
C SER A 55 9.81 2.27 7.99
N ALA A 56 8.97 2.81 7.09
CA ALA A 56 7.68 3.39 7.45
C ALA A 56 6.60 2.34 7.68
N VAL A 57 6.76 1.12 7.13
CA VAL A 57 5.89 -0.02 7.44
C VAL A 57 6.16 -0.51 8.86
N THR A 58 7.43 -0.71 9.21
CA THR A 58 7.80 -1.30 10.51
C THR A 58 7.58 -0.37 11.69
N SER A 59 7.56 0.95 11.46
CA SER A 59 7.34 1.97 12.51
C SER A 59 5.86 2.20 12.87
N ARG A 60 4.91 1.73 12.04
CA ARG A 60 3.46 1.96 12.25
C ARG A 60 2.85 1.13 13.38
N GLY A 61 3.57 0.16 13.92
CA GLY A 61 3.11 -0.71 15.00
C GLY A 61 2.84 -2.13 14.53
N ASP A 62 1.95 -2.84 15.23
CA ASP A 62 1.59 -4.23 14.93
C ASP A 62 0.33 -4.34 14.08
N ASN A 63 -0.57 -3.36 14.11
CA ASN A 63 -1.76 -3.30 13.26
C ASN A 63 -2.13 -1.86 12.90
N TRP A 64 -2.64 -1.64 11.68
CA TRP A 64 -3.20 -0.35 11.25
C TRP A 64 -4.08 -0.48 10.00
N ALA A 65 -5.02 0.45 9.86
CA ALA A 65 -5.80 0.60 8.66
C ALA A 65 -5.01 1.28 7.52
N TRP A 66 -5.10 0.72 6.33
CA TRP A 66 -4.64 1.30 5.06
C TRP A 66 -5.75 1.16 4.01
N ARG A 67 -6.35 2.30 3.63
CA ARG A 67 -7.49 2.36 2.70
C ARG A 67 -8.63 1.43 3.17
N ASN A 68 -8.89 0.36 2.42
CA ASN A 68 -9.97 -0.60 2.70
C ASN A 68 -9.47 -1.87 3.41
N TRP A 69 -8.23 -1.86 3.91
CA TRP A 69 -7.60 -3.04 4.51
C TRP A 69 -7.03 -2.75 5.88
N GLU A 70 -7.13 -3.71 6.78
CA GLU A 70 -6.37 -3.80 8.01
C GLU A 70 -5.07 -4.53 7.69
N VAL A 71 -3.94 -3.92 8.06
CA VAL A 71 -2.61 -4.50 7.89
C VAL A 71 -2.14 -4.97 9.25
N SER A 72 -1.87 -6.27 9.39
CA SER A 72 -1.49 -6.89 10.65
C SER A 72 -0.14 -7.59 10.55
N ARG A 73 0.73 -7.35 11.54
CA ARG A 73 1.99 -8.07 11.71
C ARG A 73 1.69 -9.49 12.18
N VAL A 74 2.11 -10.48 11.41
CA VAL A 74 1.85 -11.89 11.76
C VAL A 74 3.04 -12.51 12.47
N ARG A 75 4.22 -12.46 11.86
CA ARG A 75 5.43 -13.07 12.41
C ARG A 75 6.71 -12.50 11.82
N ARG A 76 7.82 -12.82 12.45
CA ARG A 76 9.16 -12.52 11.94
C ARG A 76 9.84 -13.80 11.48
N GLU A 77 10.30 -13.83 10.24
CA GLU A 77 11.09 -14.90 9.65
C GLU A 77 12.50 -14.38 9.38
N GLY A 78 13.45 -14.72 10.27
CA GLY A 78 14.81 -14.18 10.21
C GLY A 78 14.82 -12.66 10.33
N ASN A 79 15.27 -11.97 9.27
CA ASN A 79 15.27 -10.51 9.23
C ASN A 79 14.02 -9.90 8.58
N GLN A 80 13.09 -10.72 8.09
CA GLN A 80 11.87 -10.25 7.45
C GLN A 80 10.70 -10.30 8.42
N ILE A 81 9.84 -9.28 8.36
CA ILE A 81 8.56 -9.27 9.05
C ILE A 81 7.50 -9.55 7.99
N LEU A 82 6.62 -10.51 8.28
CA LEU A 82 5.50 -10.88 7.45
C LEU A 82 4.23 -10.21 7.94
N TRP A 83 3.50 -9.66 6.98
CA TRP A 83 2.27 -8.90 7.15
C TRP A 83 1.14 -9.60 6.42
N GLN A 84 -0.05 -9.46 6.97
CA GLN A 84 -1.29 -9.91 6.35
C GLN A 84 -2.20 -8.71 6.13
N LEU A 85 -2.91 -8.72 5.00
CA LEU A 85 -3.97 -7.77 4.70
C LEU A 85 -5.31 -8.46 4.90
N GLU A 86 -6.25 -7.77 5.52
CA GLU A 86 -7.65 -8.21 5.65
C GLU A 86 -8.56 -7.05 5.24
N ARG A 87 -9.65 -7.34 4.53
CA ARG A 87 -10.57 -6.29 4.08
C ARG A 87 -11.38 -5.78 5.29
N VAL A 88 -11.41 -4.47 5.48
CA VAL A 88 -12.26 -3.81 6.50
C VAL A 88 -13.63 -3.62 5.88
N ASP A 89 -14.65 -4.18 6.51
CA ASP A 89 -16.07 -4.07 6.12
C ASP A 89 -16.65 -2.68 6.44
#